data_AF-A0A388PY95-F1
#
_entry.id   AF-A0A388PY95-F1
#
_cell.length_a   1.000
_cell.length_b   1.000
_cell.length_c   1.000
_cell.angle_alpha   90.00
_cell.angle_beta   90.00
_cell.angle_gamma   90.00
#
_symmetry.space_group_name_H-M   'P 1'
#
loop_
_entity.id
_entity.type
_entity.pdbx_description
1 polymer ?
#
loop_
_entity_poly.entity_id
_entity_poly.type
_entity_poly.pdbx_seq_one_letter_code
_entity_poly.pdbx_strand_id
1 'polypeptide(L)' 'MLDIDNFRGDKKTELAQLAKETAEEVKSTGEAIKLRPMNAFERKVVHDTIQEIGLTSESEGEDPDRCVVVLPA' A
#
# COMPACT_ATOMS: atom_id res chain seq x y z
N MET A 1 -3.35 26.61 -16.11
CA MET A 1 -3.90 25.32 -16.56
C MET A 1 -3.41 24.32 -15.53
N LEU A 2 -4.28 23.92 -14.60
CA LEU A 2 -3.95 22.84 -13.64
C LEU A 2 -4.27 21.55 -14.38
N ASP A 3 -3.23 20.82 -14.79
CA ASP A 3 -3.34 19.52 -15.42
C ASP A 3 -3.83 18.50 -14.40
N ILE A 4 -5.16 18.39 -14.26
CA ILE A 4 -5.83 17.46 -13.33
C ILE A 4 -5.90 16.03 -13.92
N ASP A 5 -5.60 15.86 -15.22
CA ASP A 5 -5.66 14.56 -15.90
C ASP A 5 -4.58 13.56 -15.43
N ASN A 6 -3.46 14.03 -14.88
CA ASN A 6 -2.39 13.15 -14.39
C ASN A 6 -2.51 12.75 -12.91
N PHE A 7 -3.33 13.45 -12.12
CA PHE A 7 -3.34 13.32 -10.65
C PHE A 7 -3.72 11.91 -10.16
N ARG A 8 -4.60 11.21 -10.90
CA ARG A 8 -5.01 9.84 -10.56
C ARG A 8 -3.96 8.80 -10.95
N GLY A 9 -3.24 9.03 -12.05
CA GLY A 9 -2.14 8.17 -12.49
C GLY A 9 -0.94 8.30 -11.57
N ASP A 10 -0.60 9.54 -11.22
CA ASP A 10 0.49 9.88 -10.31
C ASP A 10 0.24 9.25 -8.94
N LYS A 11 -0.97 9.41 -8.40
CA LYS A 11 -1.31 8.84 -7.09
C LYS A 11 -1.26 7.31 -7.06
N LYS A 12 -1.68 6.62 -8.13
CA LYS A 12 -1.54 5.15 -8.22
C LYS A 12 -0.07 4.75 -8.23
N THR A 13 0.76 5.48 -8.97
CA THR A 13 2.21 5.24 -9.06
C THR A 13 2.89 5.46 -7.71
N GLU A 14 2.55 6.55 -7.01
CA GLU A 14 3.05 6.83 -5.65
C GLU A 14 2.68 5.71 -4.67
N LEU A 15 1.43 5.24 -4.69
CA LEU A 15 0.98 4.15 -3.80
C LEU A 15 1.66 2.83 -4.11
N ALA A 16 1.85 2.51 -5.40
CA ALA A 16 2.57 1.31 -5.81
C ALA A 16 4.05 1.39 -5.40
N GLN A 17 4.67 2.56 -5.48
CA GLN A 17 6.04 2.77 -5.06
C GLN A 17 6.18 2.65 -3.53
N LEU A 18 5.28 3.27 -2.77
CA LEU A 18 5.21 3.13 -1.32
C LEU A 18 5.01 1.66 -0.90
N ALA A 19 4.11 0.94 -1.58
CA ALA A 19 3.86 -0.47 -1.33
C ALA A 19 5.11 -1.34 -1.60
N LYS A 20 5.86 -1.04 -2.68
CA LYS A 20 7.11 -1.72 -3.01
C LYS A 20 8.19 -1.46 -1.97
N GLU A 21 8.40 -0.21 -1.58
CA GLU A 21 9.39 0.15 -0.55
C GLU A 21 9.05 -0.53 0.78
N THR A 22 7.79 -0.48 1.19
CA THR A 22 7.32 -1.14 2.42
C THR A 22 7.48 -2.66 2.33
N ALA A 23 7.17 -3.26 1.19
CA ALA A 23 7.35 -4.69 0.97
C ALA A 23 8.82 -5.11 1.05
N GLU A 24 9.73 -4.35 0.41
CA GLU A 24 11.17 -4.61 0.51
C GLU A 24 11.68 -4.43 1.93
N GLU A 25 11.19 -3.42 2.66
CA GLU A 25 11.54 -3.18 4.04
C GLU A 25 11.04 -4.32 4.95
N VAL A 26 9.80 -4.75 4.83
CA VAL A 26 9.25 -5.93 5.53
C VAL A 26 10.05 -7.18 5.22
N LYS A 27 10.45 -7.37 3.96
CA LYS A 27 11.25 -8.53 3.54
C LYS A 27 12.68 -8.48 4.11
N SER A 28 13.26 -7.29 4.23
CA SER A 28 14.60 -7.10 4.77
C SER A 28 14.65 -7.12 6.30
N THR A 29 13.65 -6.54 6.96
CA THR A 29 13.54 -6.49 8.44
C THR A 29 12.97 -7.80 8.99
N GLY A 30 12.10 -8.47 8.24
CA GLY A 30 11.32 -9.60 8.73
C GLY A 30 10.23 -9.19 9.73
N GLU A 31 9.90 -7.89 9.81
CA GLU A 31 8.89 -7.37 10.72
C GLU A 31 7.66 -6.88 9.95
N ALA A 32 6.49 -7.04 10.55
CA ALA A 32 5.24 -6.55 9.98
C ALA A 32 5.17 -5.03 10.06
N ILE A 33 4.95 -4.36 8.92
CA ILE A 33 4.84 -2.89 8.87
C ILE A 33 3.38 -2.49 8.67
N LYS A 34 2.88 -1.64 9.58
CA LYS A 34 1.56 -1.02 9.47
C LYS A 34 1.67 0.25 8.64
N LEU A 35 0.98 0.28 7.51
CA LEU A 35 0.83 1.47 6.69
C LEU A 35 -0.19 2.44 7.29
N ARG A 36 -0.15 3.68 6.84
CA ARG A 36 -1.15 4.70 7.21
C ARG A 36 -2.57 4.27 6.83
N PRO A 37 -3.61 4.75 7.54
CA PRO A 37 -5.00 4.54 7.11
C PRO A 37 -5.21 5.07 5.69
N MET A 38 -5.91 4.29 4.86
CA MET A 38 -6.14 4.65 3.45
C MET A 38 -7.55 4.32 3.01
N ASN A 39 -8.03 5.02 1.98
CA ASN A 39 -9.34 4.72 1.40
C ASN A 39 -9.33 3.36 0.68
N ALA A 40 -10.52 2.84 0.34
CA ALA A 40 -10.66 1.54 -0.30
C ALA A 40 -9.88 1.40 -1.63
N PHE A 41 -9.71 2.48 -2.40
CA PHE A 41 -8.94 2.48 -3.64
C PHE A 41 -7.44 2.34 -3.36
N GLU A 42 -6.92 3.13 -2.43
CA GLU A 42 -5.52 3.10 -2.02
C GLU A 42 -5.14 1.72 -1.46
N ARG A 43 -5.97 1.17 -0.57
CA ARG A 43 -5.77 -0.17 0.00
C ARG A 43 -5.73 -1.25 -1.09
N LYS A 44 -6.58 -1.13 -2.12
CA LYS A 44 -6.59 -2.08 -3.23
C LYS A 44 -5.30 -2.02 -4.04
N VAL A 45 -4.82 -0.83 -4.40
CA VAL A 45 -3.55 -0.67 -5.14
C VAL A 45 -2.38 -1.24 -4.34
N VAL A 46 -2.32 -0.96 -3.05
CA VAL A 46 -1.28 -1.47 -2.15
C VAL A 46 -1.36 -3.00 -2.05
N HIS A 47 -2.55 -3.55 -1.83
CA HIS A 47 -2.75 -5.00 -1.73
C HIS A 47 -2.34 -5.73 -3.00
N ASP A 48 -2.78 -5.25 -4.17
CA ASP A 48 -2.43 -5.81 -5.47
C ASP A 48 -0.90 -5.78 -5.67
N THR A 49 -0.25 -4.66 -5.33
CA THR A 49 1.22 -4.52 -5.45
C THR A 49 1.98 -5.46 -4.50
N ILE A 50 1.53 -5.61 -3.26
CA ILE A 50 2.15 -6.50 -2.28
C ILE A 50 2.02 -7.97 -2.71
N GLN A 51 0.85 -8.35 -3.24
CA GLN A 51 0.63 -9.69 -3.79
C GLN A 51 1.53 -9.97 -4.99
N GLU A 52 1.75 -9.00 -5.89
CA GLU A 52 2.70 -9.13 -7.00
C GLU A 52 4.15 -9.38 -6.53
N ILE A 53 4.53 -8.83 -5.38
CA ILE A 53 5.87 -9.01 -4.79
C ILE A 53 5.99 -10.37 -4.06
N GLY A 54 4.86 -11.04 -3.80
CA GLY A 54 4.80 -12.32 -3.10
C GLY A 54 4.76 -12.18 -1.57
N LEU A 55 4.34 -11.03 -1.06
CA LEU A 55 4.08 -10.83 0.37
C LEU A 55 2.58 -10.90 0.67
N THR A 56 2.26 -10.99 1.95
CA THR A 56 0.86 -10.96 2.42
C THR A 56 0.54 -9.60 3.00
N SER A 57 -0.68 -9.12 2.79
CA SER A 57 -1.17 -7.96 3.52
C SER A 57 -2.57 -8.22 4.07
N GLU A 58 -2.81 -7.71 5.27
CA GLU A 58 -4.10 -7.77 5.96
C GLU A 58 -4.60 -6.35 6.23
N SER A 59 -5.91 -6.15 6.19
CA SER A 59 -6.49 -4.85 6.54
C SER A 59 -6.96 -4.89 7.98
N GLU A 60 -6.36 -4.11 8.86
CA GLU A 60 -6.70 -4.03 10.28
C GLU A 60 -7.41 -2.69 10.58
N GLY A 61 -8.46 -2.73 11.41
CA GLY A 61 -9.26 -1.57 11.78
C GLY A 61 -10.58 -1.43 11.01
N GLU A 62 -11.38 -0.43 11.40
CA GLU A 62 -12.67 -0.09 10.81
C GLU A 62 -12.57 1.22 10.00
N ASP A 63 -13.34 1.36 8.92
CA ASP A 63 -13.37 2.61 8.15
C ASP A 63 -13.86 3.77 9.05
N PRO A 64 -13.19 4.95 9.08
CA PRO A 64 -12.14 5.42 8.16
C PRO A 64 -10.70 5.15 8.59
N ASP A 65 -10.47 4.60 9.79
CA ASP A 65 -9.15 4.32 10.36
C ASP A 65 -8.55 2.99 9.88
N ARG A 66 -9.15 2.38 8.86
CA ARG A 66 -8.73 1.09 8.32
C ARG A 66 -7.36 1.19 7.65
N CYS A 67 -6.40 0.46 8.19
CA CYS A 67 -5.00 0.43 7.77
C CYS A 67 -4.69 -0.88 7.04
N VAL A 68 -3.60 -0.87 6.25
CA VAL A 68 -3.05 -2.10 5.64
C VAL A 68 -1.80 -2.48 6.41
N VAL A 69 -1.75 -3.71 6.89
CA VAL A 69 -0.63 -4.32 7.58
C VAL A 69 0.04 -5.25 6.60
N VAL A 70 1.31 -5.01 6.30
CA VAL A 70 2.11 -5.86 5.43
C VAL A 70 2.84 -6.86 6.29
N LEU A 71 2.62 -8.15 6.03
CA LEU A 71 3.18 -9.25 6.78
C LEU A 71 4.33 -9.90 5.98
N PRO A 72 5.49 -10.15 6.59
CA PRO A 72 6.55 -10.95 5.99
C PRO A 72 6.07 -12.41 5.86
N ALA A 73 6.52 -13.08 4.80
CA ALA A 73 6.22 -14.51 4.55
C ALA A 73 7.12 -15.43 5.38
#